data_AF-A0A024S2R0-F1
#
_entry.id   AF-A0A024S2R0-F1
#
_cell.length_a   1.000
_cell.length_b   1.000
_cell.length_c   1.000
_cell.angle_alpha   90.00
_cell.angle_beta   90.00
_cell.angle_gamma   90.00
#
_symmetry.space_group_name_H-M   'P 1'
#
loop_
_entity.id
_entity.type
_entity.pdbx_description
1 polymer ?
#
loop_
_entity_poly.entity_id
_entity_poly.type
_entity_poly.pdbx_seq_one_letter_code
_entity_poly.pdbx_strand_id
1 'polypeptide(L)'
;MSRALDDDVKRALKHGDHEQVFHRVADALTQRLPELLEVEFLGRSHMVDEHTVILQDGPAIAVPKLRLVQAFLYARGLLKKYVGGVLDGGNGDGLVTRATAVILLMDPEHLTAANTRKRLLRDAIKSGTDIGSKLQDELYFIDSLLTSRLHRHTKSPTLWSHRQWLMQQFQHRDLAIDPTNTMKSVILIAAERHPRNYYAWLHARYLTQAVAETTPFQEQQQQQLAGILEAAQKWALAHHDDVSGWAFLMFFLDRHPEYAGTVVGEATRRAVSFHWRNEAVWYFLRNIVARPWCGRDAREGVEAARLALLKGVEARSDGERVLRQASSWIEEYST
;
A
#
# COMPACT_ATOMS: atom_id res chain seq x y z
N MET A 1 15.81 -20.56 0.99
CA MET A 1 17.21 -21.03 0.94
C MET A 1 17.91 -20.64 2.24
N SER A 2 18.16 -21.62 3.10
CA SER A 2 18.87 -21.45 4.37
C SER A 2 20.37 -21.37 4.09
N ARG A 3 20.96 -20.17 4.14
CA ARG A 3 22.41 -20.04 4.28
C ARG A 3 22.73 -20.20 5.76
N ALA A 4 23.67 -21.08 6.09
CA ALA A 4 24.19 -21.20 7.45
C ALA A 4 24.56 -19.81 7.97
N LEU A 5 24.10 -19.48 9.17
CA LEU A 5 24.46 -18.23 9.83
C LEU A 5 25.98 -18.21 10.01
N ASP A 6 26.56 -17.04 9.74
CA ASP A 6 27.97 -16.76 9.99
C ASP A 6 28.31 -16.98 11.45
N ASP A 7 29.52 -17.44 11.79
CA ASP A 7 29.86 -17.75 13.17
C ASP A 7 29.91 -16.49 14.05
N ASP A 8 30.26 -15.35 13.47
CA ASP A 8 30.19 -14.04 14.15
C ASP A 8 28.75 -13.61 14.40
N VAL A 9 27.83 -13.88 13.45
CA VAL A 9 26.39 -13.65 13.63
C VAL A 9 25.83 -14.56 14.71
N LYS A 10 26.22 -15.84 14.75
CA LYS A 10 25.83 -16.77 15.82
C LYS A 10 26.34 -16.29 17.18
N ARG A 11 27.57 -15.78 17.26
CA ARG A 11 28.15 -15.26 18.50
C ARG A 11 27.42 -14.01 18.99
N ALA A 12 27.14 -13.06 18.10
CA ALA A 12 26.37 -11.86 18.42
C ALA A 12 24.94 -12.17 18.87
N LEU A 13 24.32 -13.23 18.33
CA LEU A 13 23.00 -13.72 18.77
C LEU A 13 23.04 -14.52 20.08
N LYS A 14 24.20 -15.00 20.53
CA LYS A 14 24.35 -15.73 21.80
C LYS A 14 24.66 -14.82 22.98
N HIS A 15 25.38 -13.73 22.75
CA HIS A 15 25.94 -12.88 23.82
C HIS A 15 25.51 -11.40 23.75
N GLY A 16 24.65 -11.02 22.80
CA GLY A 16 24.17 -9.64 22.68
C GLY A 16 23.10 -9.28 23.71
N ASP A 17 23.10 -8.02 24.14
CA ASP A 17 21.99 -7.46 24.93
C ASP A 17 20.76 -7.25 24.04
N HIS A 18 19.95 -8.30 23.91
CA HIS A 18 18.74 -8.29 23.08
C HIS A 18 17.66 -7.35 23.62
N GLU A 19 17.65 -7.07 24.93
CA GLU A 19 16.67 -6.21 25.58
C GLU A 19 16.93 -4.75 25.25
N GLN A 20 18.18 -4.29 25.41
CA GLN A 20 18.56 -2.94 25.02
C GLN A 20 18.34 -2.70 23.53
N VAL A 21 18.72 -3.67 22.68
CA VAL A 21 18.49 -3.59 21.23
C VAL A 21 16.99 -3.52 20.91
N PHE A 22 16.17 -4.34 21.58
CA PHE A 22 14.72 -4.27 21.45
C PHE A 22 14.17 -2.89 21.80
N HIS A 23 14.53 -2.33 22.94
CA HIS A 23 14.01 -1.04 23.38
C HIS A 23 14.33 0.06 22.37
N ARG A 24 15.59 0.15 21.90
CA ARG A 24 15.98 1.17 20.91
C ARG A 24 15.24 1.03 19.58
N VAL A 25 15.06 -0.19 19.06
CA VAL A 25 14.30 -0.42 17.83
C VAL A 25 12.82 -0.11 18.06
N ALA A 26 12.24 -0.55 19.17
CA ALA A 26 10.84 -0.30 19.49
C ALA A 26 10.53 1.18 19.64
N ASP A 27 11.38 1.94 20.34
CA ASP A 27 11.21 3.38 20.55
C ASP A 27 11.18 4.15 19.22
N ALA A 28 12.09 3.81 18.31
CA ALA A 28 12.10 4.39 16.98
C ALA A 28 10.85 4.05 16.15
N LEU A 29 10.22 2.88 16.38
CA LEU A 29 9.00 2.49 15.68
C LEU A 29 7.71 3.03 16.31
N THR A 30 7.74 3.38 17.58
CA THR A 30 6.56 3.88 18.32
C THR A 30 6.56 5.39 18.53
N GLN A 31 7.57 6.10 18.02
CA GLN A 31 7.56 7.56 17.98
C GLN A 31 6.48 8.09 17.04
N ARG A 32 6.03 9.32 17.30
CA ARG A 32 5.11 10.05 16.43
C ARG A 32 5.82 11.28 15.84
N LEU A 33 5.96 11.31 14.52
CA LEU A 33 6.47 12.45 13.76
C LEU A 33 5.37 13.06 12.87
N PRO A 34 5.56 14.29 12.35
CA PRO A 34 4.65 14.88 11.38
C PRO A 34 4.52 14.03 10.10
N GLU A 35 5.64 13.50 9.62
CA GLU A 35 5.72 12.57 8.49
C GLU A 35 5.68 11.09 8.93
N LEU A 36 5.23 10.21 8.03
CA LEU A 36 5.30 8.75 8.21
C LEU A 36 6.76 8.30 8.27
N LEU A 37 7.04 7.24 9.05
CA LEU A 37 8.38 6.67 9.10
C LEU A 37 8.72 6.00 7.77
N GLU A 38 9.94 6.23 7.28
CA GLU A 38 10.51 5.52 6.13
C GLU A 38 11.59 4.57 6.61
N VAL A 39 11.24 3.28 6.73
CA VAL A 39 12.12 2.25 7.26
C VAL A 39 12.82 1.49 6.14
N GLU A 40 14.12 1.25 6.32
CA GLU A 40 14.94 0.40 5.44
C GLU A 40 15.82 -0.57 6.25
N PHE A 41 16.14 -1.72 5.66
CA PHE A 41 17.02 -2.71 6.29
C PHE A 41 18.44 -2.63 5.72
N LEU A 42 19.41 -2.35 6.59
CA LEU A 42 20.82 -2.33 6.20
C LEU A 42 21.35 -3.76 6.05
N GLY A 43 21.74 -4.09 4.83
CA GLY A 43 22.46 -5.32 4.50
C GLY A 43 23.91 -5.29 4.98
N ARG A 44 24.60 -6.44 4.88
CA ARG A 44 26.00 -6.61 5.31
C ARG A 44 27.00 -5.68 4.61
N SER A 45 26.65 -5.16 3.44
CA SER A 45 27.49 -4.21 2.69
C SER A 45 27.59 -2.84 3.35
N HIS A 46 26.68 -2.52 4.28
CA HIS A 46 26.73 -1.29 5.06
C HIS A 46 27.47 -1.60 6.36
N MET A 47 28.76 -1.25 6.40
CA MET A 47 29.58 -1.39 7.60
C MET A 47 29.21 -0.29 8.58
N VAL A 48 28.29 -0.61 9.48
CA VAL A 48 27.94 0.26 10.61
C VAL A 48 28.73 -0.20 11.83
N ASP A 49 29.10 0.74 12.69
CA ASP A 49 29.81 0.44 13.93
C ASP A 49 29.06 -0.63 14.76
N GLU A 50 29.81 -1.48 15.46
CA GLU A 50 29.23 -2.60 16.22
C GLU A 50 28.23 -2.10 17.27
N HIS A 51 28.34 -0.89 17.81
CA HIS A 51 27.40 -0.38 18.81
C HIS A 51 26.16 0.28 18.20
N THR A 52 26.10 0.39 16.87
CA THR A 52 24.96 1.00 16.18
C THR A 52 23.78 0.03 16.14
N VAL A 53 22.69 0.43 16.81
CA VAL A 53 21.43 -0.33 16.82
C VAL A 53 20.51 0.10 15.70
N ILE A 54 20.42 1.41 15.45
CA ILE A 54 19.67 2.04 14.36
C ILE A 54 20.44 3.28 13.90
N LEU A 55 20.20 3.69 12.66
CA LEU A 55 20.49 5.04 12.18
C LEU A 55 19.16 5.74 11.94
N GLN A 56 19.03 6.99 12.38
CA GLN A 56 17.82 7.77 12.18
C GLN A 56 18.16 9.19 11.76
N ASP A 57 17.53 9.65 10.68
CA ASP A 57 17.56 11.03 10.21
C ASP A 57 16.12 11.48 9.94
N GLY A 58 15.56 12.29 10.85
CA GLY A 58 14.15 12.63 10.86
C GLY A 58 13.25 11.37 10.84
N PRO A 59 12.35 11.23 9.85
CA PRO A 59 11.49 10.05 9.71
C PRO A 59 12.18 8.84 9.09
N ALA A 60 13.37 9.00 8.50
CA ALA A 60 14.10 7.90 7.87
C ALA A 60 14.80 7.06 8.94
N ILE A 61 14.49 5.76 9.00
CA ILE A 61 15.09 4.81 9.94
C ILE A 61 15.77 3.70 9.16
N ALA A 62 17.04 3.46 9.44
CA ALA A 62 17.77 2.32 8.91
C ALA A 62 18.12 1.34 10.03
N VAL A 63 17.66 0.10 9.91
CA VAL A 63 17.88 -0.96 10.91
C VAL A 63 18.82 -2.02 10.35
N PRO A 64 20.01 -2.25 10.95
CA PRO A 64 20.85 -3.38 10.60
C PRO A 64 20.12 -4.71 10.81
N LYS A 65 20.20 -5.62 9.82
CA LYS A 65 19.50 -6.91 9.87
C LYS A 65 19.81 -7.73 11.13
N LEU A 66 21.05 -7.69 11.61
CA LEU A 66 21.44 -8.37 12.85
C LEU A 66 20.68 -7.83 14.07
N ARG A 67 20.58 -6.50 14.17
CA ARG A 67 19.91 -5.80 15.27
C ARG A 67 18.40 -6.04 15.23
N LEU A 68 17.80 -6.09 14.03
CA LEU A 68 16.41 -6.48 13.86
C LEU A 68 16.14 -7.92 14.37
N VAL A 69 17.02 -8.88 14.08
CA VAL A 69 16.87 -10.27 14.57
C VAL A 69 16.97 -10.33 16.10
N GLN A 70 17.91 -9.60 16.71
CA GLN A 70 18.04 -9.53 18.17
C GLN A 70 16.78 -8.94 18.82
N ALA A 71 16.31 -7.80 18.32
CA ALA A 71 15.08 -7.16 18.78
C ALA A 71 13.88 -8.10 18.64
N PHE A 72 13.77 -8.81 17.50
CA PHE A 72 12.71 -9.79 17.25
C PHE A 72 12.72 -10.95 18.26
N LEU A 73 13.89 -11.49 18.61
CA LEU A 73 13.99 -12.61 19.56
C LEU A 73 13.44 -12.22 20.95
N TYR A 74 13.78 -11.03 21.43
CA TYR A 74 13.27 -10.50 22.68
C TYR A 74 11.76 -10.20 22.60
N ALA A 75 11.33 -9.50 21.55
CA ALA A 75 9.91 -9.17 21.30
C ALA A 75 9.02 -10.42 21.23
N ARG A 76 9.50 -11.49 20.58
CA ARG A 76 8.79 -12.77 20.52
C ARG A 76 8.64 -13.41 21.91
N GLY A 77 9.64 -13.28 22.78
CA GLY A 77 9.56 -13.71 24.17
C GLY A 77 8.47 -12.96 24.94
N LEU A 78 8.37 -11.65 24.78
CA LEU A 78 7.31 -10.82 25.37
C LEU A 78 5.92 -11.23 24.87
N LEU A 79 5.74 -11.39 23.55
CA LEU A 79 4.46 -11.81 22.99
C LEU A 79 4.06 -13.20 23.50
N LYS A 80 5.00 -14.14 23.64
CA LYS A 80 4.73 -15.47 24.22
C LYS A 80 4.28 -15.37 25.68
N LYS A 81 4.91 -14.53 26.50
CA LYS A 81 4.49 -14.29 27.89
C LYS A 81 3.09 -13.69 27.97
N TYR A 82 2.77 -12.74 27.09
CA TYR A 82 1.43 -12.15 27.00
C TYR A 82 0.37 -13.17 26.60
N VAL A 83 0.60 -13.93 25.53
CA VAL A 83 -0.34 -14.98 25.09
C VAL A 83 -0.50 -16.08 26.14
N GLY A 84 0.54 -16.36 26.91
CA GLY A 84 0.50 -17.29 28.04
C GLY A 84 -0.12 -16.74 29.32
N GLY A 85 -0.61 -15.50 29.34
CA GLY A 85 -1.23 -14.87 30.51
C GLY A 85 -0.26 -14.47 31.64
N VAL A 86 1.05 -14.54 31.39
CA VAL A 86 2.10 -14.19 32.36
C VAL A 86 2.37 -12.68 32.37
N LEU A 87 2.12 -12.01 31.25
CA LEU A 87 2.31 -10.58 31.10
C LEU A 87 0.97 -9.93 30.75
N ASP A 88 0.60 -8.87 31.48
CA ASP A 88 -0.63 -8.12 31.22
C ASP A 88 -0.43 -7.11 30.06
N GLY A 89 -1.43 -7.00 29.20
CA GLY A 89 -1.47 -6.05 28.09
C GLY A 89 -1.74 -4.62 28.53
N GLY A 90 -2.26 -4.43 29.76
CA GLY A 90 -2.54 -3.12 30.35
C GLY A 90 -1.35 -2.44 31.04
N ASN A 91 -0.17 -3.07 31.10
CA ASN A 91 1.00 -2.44 31.74
C ASN A 91 1.35 -1.11 31.05
N GLY A 92 1.49 -0.05 31.85
CA GLY A 92 1.51 1.36 31.43
C GLY A 92 2.60 1.80 30.45
N ASP A 93 3.56 0.95 30.09
CA ASP A 93 4.62 1.25 29.11
C ASP A 93 4.31 0.76 27.68
N GLY A 94 3.13 0.17 27.45
CA GLY A 94 2.76 -0.30 26.09
C GLY A 94 3.68 -1.40 25.55
N LEU A 95 4.32 -2.18 26.44
CA LEU A 95 5.38 -3.13 26.12
C LEU A 95 4.97 -4.19 25.07
N VAL A 96 3.72 -4.66 25.12
CA VAL A 96 3.18 -5.62 24.13
C VAL A 96 2.97 -4.93 22.76
N THR A 97 2.53 -3.67 22.76
CA THR A 97 2.42 -2.86 21.53
C THR A 97 3.79 -2.66 20.90
N ARG A 98 4.82 -2.32 21.71
CA ARG A 98 6.22 -2.23 21.28
C ARG A 98 6.75 -3.56 20.72
N ALA A 99 6.50 -4.67 21.43
CA ALA A 99 6.88 -6.01 20.98
C ALA A 99 6.25 -6.39 19.64
N THR A 100 4.95 -6.17 19.48
CA THR A 100 4.24 -6.47 18.23
C THR A 100 4.68 -5.57 17.07
N ALA A 101 5.10 -4.33 17.34
CA ALA A 101 5.65 -3.43 16.32
C ALA A 101 6.95 -4.01 15.73
N VAL A 102 7.89 -4.42 16.59
CA VAL A 102 9.15 -5.07 16.17
C VAL A 102 8.89 -6.38 15.43
N ILE A 103 7.92 -7.18 15.90
CA ILE A 103 7.55 -8.44 15.23
C ILE A 103 7.02 -8.17 13.82
N LEU A 104 6.13 -7.18 13.64
CA LEU A 104 5.57 -6.84 12.32
C LEU A 104 6.60 -6.17 11.42
N LEU A 105 7.58 -5.45 11.97
CA LEU A 105 8.73 -4.99 11.19
C LEU A 105 9.55 -6.18 10.65
N MET A 106 9.80 -7.20 11.46
CA MET A 106 10.53 -8.40 11.01
C MET A 106 9.71 -9.26 10.04
N ASP A 107 8.43 -9.48 10.34
CA ASP A 107 7.54 -10.33 9.56
C ASP A 107 6.12 -9.74 9.48
N PRO A 108 5.74 -9.13 8.34
CA PRO A 108 4.44 -8.46 8.21
C PRO A 108 3.27 -9.44 8.19
N GLU A 109 3.51 -10.73 7.95
CA GLU A 109 2.49 -11.79 7.93
C GLU A 109 2.28 -12.45 9.30
N HIS A 110 2.87 -11.91 10.37
CA HIS A 110 2.75 -12.48 11.70
C HIS A 110 1.35 -12.21 12.31
N LEU A 111 0.36 -13.03 11.94
CA LEU A 111 -1.06 -12.90 12.31
C LEU A 111 -1.31 -12.73 13.80
N THR A 112 -0.59 -13.48 14.66
CA THR A 112 -0.74 -13.36 16.12
C THR A 112 -0.36 -11.98 16.62
N ALA A 113 0.64 -11.33 16.00
CA ALA A 113 1.06 -9.99 16.39
C ALA A 113 0.04 -8.95 15.91
N ALA A 114 -0.35 -9.02 14.63
CA ALA A 114 -1.39 -8.15 14.06
C ALA A 114 -2.71 -8.22 14.86
N ASN A 115 -3.20 -9.43 15.15
CA ASN A 115 -4.42 -9.61 15.93
C ASN A 115 -4.26 -9.21 17.40
N THR A 116 -3.06 -9.34 17.99
CA THR A 116 -2.79 -8.80 19.33
C THR A 116 -2.95 -7.30 19.37
N ARG A 117 -2.42 -6.57 18.38
CA ARG A 117 -2.60 -5.11 18.27
C ARG A 117 -4.07 -4.71 18.17
N LYS A 118 -4.84 -5.39 17.32
CA LYS A 118 -6.30 -5.17 17.21
C LYS A 118 -7.03 -5.38 18.54
N ARG A 119 -6.65 -6.41 19.32
CA ARG A 119 -7.23 -6.66 20.65
C ARG A 119 -6.89 -5.55 21.63
N LEU A 120 -5.60 -5.20 21.75
CA LEU A 120 -5.15 -4.13 22.64
C LEU A 120 -5.85 -2.81 22.32
N LEU A 121 -5.93 -2.46 21.03
CA LEU A 121 -6.61 -1.24 20.60
C LEU A 121 -8.10 -1.29 20.91
N ARG A 122 -8.79 -2.39 20.62
CA ARG A 122 -10.21 -2.56 20.96
C ARG A 122 -10.45 -2.42 22.47
N ASP A 123 -9.59 -2.99 23.28
CA ASP A 123 -9.74 -2.97 24.74
C ASP A 123 -9.47 -1.54 25.27
N ALA A 124 -8.49 -0.82 24.71
CA ALA A 124 -8.26 0.60 24.99
C ALA A 124 -9.41 1.51 24.50
N ILE A 125 -10.06 1.15 23.40
CA ILE A 125 -11.24 1.85 22.90
C ILE A 125 -12.42 1.67 23.87
N LYS A 126 -12.60 0.46 24.41
CA LYS A 126 -13.65 0.18 25.40
C LYS A 126 -13.45 0.94 26.72
N SER A 127 -12.20 1.21 27.12
CA SER A 127 -11.94 2.04 28.30
C SER A 127 -12.26 3.53 28.09
N GLY A 128 -12.58 3.96 26.87
CA GLY A 128 -13.20 5.25 26.59
C GLY A 128 -12.25 6.47 26.56
N THR A 129 -10.97 6.30 26.87
CA THR A 129 -10.00 7.41 26.87
C THR A 129 -9.23 7.47 25.56
N ASP A 130 -9.26 8.63 24.90
CA ASP A 130 -8.39 8.99 23.78
C ASP A 130 -8.50 8.04 22.55
N ILE A 131 -9.73 7.68 22.19
CA ILE A 131 -10.03 6.77 21.09
C ILE A 131 -9.46 7.28 19.75
N GLY A 132 -9.61 8.58 19.49
CA GLY A 132 -9.15 9.22 18.27
C GLY A 132 -7.64 9.14 18.10
N SER A 133 -6.86 9.53 19.11
CA SER A 133 -5.39 9.46 19.01
C SER A 133 -4.92 8.01 18.87
N LYS A 134 -5.47 7.08 19.66
CA LYS A 134 -5.05 5.67 19.60
C LYS A 134 -5.28 5.04 18.22
N LEU A 135 -6.40 5.37 17.57
CA LEU A 135 -6.67 4.94 16.20
C LEU A 135 -5.71 5.60 15.20
N GLN A 136 -5.39 6.88 15.37
CA GLN A 136 -4.45 7.61 14.53
C GLN A 136 -3.00 7.12 14.70
N ASP A 137 -2.62 6.69 15.90
CA ASP A 137 -1.29 6.13 16.20
C ASP A 137 -1.14 4.75 15.57
N GLU A 138 -2.16 3.90 15.65
CA GLU A 138 -2.14 2.61 14.98
C GLU A 138 -2.15 2.77 13.45
N LEU A 139 -2.94 3.71 12.93
CA LEU A 139 -2.96 4.02 11.50
C LEU A 139 -1.59 4.51 11.01
N TYR A 140 -0.94 5.40 11.75
CA TYR A 140 0.41 5.89 11.44
C TYR A 140 1.44 4.76 11.42
N PHE A 141 1.39 3.85 12.39
CA PHE A 141 2.28 2.69 12.42
C PHE A 141 2.09 1.80 11.19
N ILE A 142 0.85 1.46 10.85
CA ILE A 142 0.54 0.62 9.69
C ILE A 142 0.90 1.32 8.37
N ASP A 143 0.58 2.60 8.23
CA ASP A 143 0.87 3.37 7.03
C ASP A 143 2.38 3.56 6.84
N SER A 144 3.14 3.75 7.92
CA SER A 144 4.61 3.77 7.88
C SER A 144 5.17 2.45 7.33
N LEU A 145 4.68 1.29 7.78
CA LEU A 145 5.14 -0.01 7.26
C LEU A 145 4.76 -0.24 5.79
N LEU A 146 3.55 0.17 5.39
CA LEU A 146 3.06 -0.01 4.02
C LEU A 146 3.80 0.88 3.00
N THR A 147 4.27 2.05 3.43
CA THR A 147 4.89 3.07 2.55
C THR A 147 6.43 3.09 2.57
N SER A 148 7.04 2.44 3.58
CA SER A 148 8.48 2.23 3.71
C SER A 148 9.10 1.43 2.56
N ARG A 149 10.44 1.45 2.43
CA ARG A 149 11.23 0.68 1.44
C ARG A 149 11.35 -0.80 1.81
N LEU A 150 10.23 -1.40 2.16
CA LEU A 150 10.12 -2.75 2.66
C LEU A 150 9.25 -3.58 1.72
N HIS A 151 9.85 -4.14 0.66
CA HIS A 151 9.11 -4.81 -0.43
C HIS A 151 8.15 -5.93 0.02
N ARG A 152 8.37 -6.56 1.18
CA ARG A 152 7.44 -7.56 1.73
C ARG A 152 6.22 -6.90 2.39
N HIS A 153 6.43 -5.78 3.09
CA HIS A 153 5.42 -5.07 3.86
C HIS A 153 4.45 -4.31 2.95
N THR A 154 4.98 -3.62 1.94
CA THR A 154 4.21 -2.81 0.99
C THR A 154 3.07 -3.60 0.31
N LYS A 155 3.24 -4.92 0.11
CA LYS A 155 2.23 -5.82 -0.46
C LYS A 155 1.69 -6.85 0.53
N SER A 156 1.80 -6.60 1.83
CA SER A 156 1.36 -7.53 2.85
C SER A 156 -0.17 -7.59 2.93
N PRO A 157 -0.82 -8.73 2.62
CA PRO A 157 -2.26 -8.87 2.83
C PRO A 157 -2.66 -8.64 4.30
N THR A 158 -1.81 -9.07 5.24
CA THR A 158 -2.06 -8.88 6.67
C THR A 158 -2.09 -7.41 7.07
N LEU A 159 -1.13 -6.60 6.61
CA LEU A 159 -1.10 -5.17 6.92
C LEU A 159 -2.23 -4.41 6.22
N TRP A 160 -2.53 -4.69 4.94
CA TRP A 160 -3.65 -4.08 4.24
C TRP A 160 -5.01 -4.44 4.86
N SER A 161 -5.19 -5.69 5.30
CA SER A 161 -6.36 -6.11 6.06
C SER A 161 -6.46 -5.40 7.42
N HIS A 162 -5.33 -5.18 8.10
CA HIS A 162 -5.29 -4.39 9.32
C HIS A 162 -5.71 -2.94 9.05
N ARG A 163 -5.16 -2.30 8.02
CA ARG A 163 -5.54 -0.94 7.62
C ARG A 163 -7.03 -0.82 7.29
N GLN A 164 -7.59 -1.76 6.55
CA GLN A 164 -9.01 -1.78 6.24
C GLN A 164 -9.87 -1.92 7.51
N TRP A 165 -9.46 -2.78 8.45
CA TRP A 165 -10.13 -2.88 9.75
C TRP A 165 -10.08 -1.56 10.53
N LEU A 166 -8.94 -0.84 10.50
CA LEU A 166 -8.84 0.49 11.13
C LEU A 166 -9.84 1.45 10.48
N MET A 167 -9.90 1.52 9.15
CA MET A 167 -10.86 2.38 8.45
C MET A 167 -12.30 2.12 8.87
N GLN A 168 -12.69 0.85 9.06
CA GLN A 168 -14.01 0.50 9.60
C GLN A 168 -14.20 1.07 11.02
N GLN A 169 -13.17 1.04 11.88
CA GLN A 169 -13.24 1.64 13.21
C GLN A 169 -13.40 3.16 13.17
N PHE A 170 -12.76 3.84 12.22
CA PHE A 170 -12.96 5.28 11.97
C PHE A 170 -14.40 5.56 11.55
N GLN A 171 -14.92 4.81 10.57
CA GLN A 171 -16.29 4.94 10.06
C GLN A 171 -17.35 4.69 11.14
N HIS A 172 -17.22 3.62 11.93
CA HIS A 172 -18.15 3.30 13.02
C HIS A 172 -18.21 4.36 14.13
N ARG A 173 -17.30 5.34 14.11
CA ARG A 173 -17.14 6.37 15.14
C ARG A 173 -17.25 7.77 14.57
N ASP A 174 -17.69 7.90 13.32
CA ASP A 174 -17.81 9.16 12.60
C ASP A 174 -16.51 10.00 12.60
N LEU A 175 -15.36 9.30 12.62
CA LEU A 175 -14.05 9.94 12.54
C LEU A 175 -13.68 10.15 11.07
N ALA A 176 -13.31 11.37 10.73
CA ALA A 176 -12.98 11.74 9.36
C ALA A 176 -11.71 11.03 8.85
N ILE A 177 -11.80 10.49 7.64
CA ILE A 177 -10.66 10.07 6.83
C ILE A 177 -10.67 10.94 5.58
N ASP A 178 -9.54 11.55 5.25
CA ASP A 178 -9.37 12.23 3.96
C ASP A 178 -9.03 11.17 2.89
N PRO A 179 -9.97 10.87 1.97
CA PRO A 179 -9.73 9.86 0.95
C PRO A 179 -8.70 10.31 -0.10
N THR A 180 -8.67 11.59 -0.44
CA THR A 180 -7.72 12.13 -1.42
C THR A 180 -6.32 12.09 -0.86
N ASN A 181 -6.14 12.48 0.41
CA ASN A 181 -4.85 12.36 1.07
C ASN A 181 -4.44 10.90 1.24
N THR A 182 -5.35 10.01 1.65
CA THR A 182 -5.07 8.56 1.76
C THR A 182 -4.61 7.96 0.43
N MET A 183 -5.25 8.36 -0.67
CA MET A 183 -4.83 7.97 -2.02
C MET A 183 -3.39 8.39 -2.28
N LYS A 184 -3.06 9.66 -2.04
CA LYS A 184 -1.75 10.25 -2.35
C LYS A 184 -0.62 9.78 -1.44
N SER A 185 -0.83 9.76 -0.13
CA SER A 185 0.22 9.52 0.86
C SER A 185 0.46 8.05 1.18
N VAL A 186 -0.50 7.17 0.88
CA VAL A 186 -0.40 5.74 1.22
C VAL A 186 -0.49 4.86 -0.01
N ILE A 187 -1.61 4.91 -0.74
CA ILE A 187 -1.87 3.98 -1.85
C ILE A 187 -0.87 4.20 -2.98
N LEU A 188 -0.71 5.43 -3.45
CA LEU A 188 0.21 5.74 -4.54
C LEU A 188 1.67 5.49 -4.16
N ILE A 189 2.07 5.81 -2.92
CA ILE A 189 3.42 5.49 -2.43
C ILE A 189 3.63 3.98 -2.41
N ALA A 190 2.68 3.20 -1.91
CA ALA A 190 2.79 1.74 -1.89
C ALA A 190 2.76 1.11 -3.29
N ALA A 191 2.06 1.72 -4.25
CA ALA A 191 2.09 1.33 -5.66
C ALA A 191 3.47 1.62 -6.29
N GLU A 192 4.08 2.76 -5.96
CA GLU A 192 5.44 3.12 -6.39
C GLU A 192 6.49 2.12 -5.87
N ARG A 193 6.41 1.76 -4.58
CA ARG A 193 7.37 0.84 -3.94
C ARG A 193 7.28 -0.61 -4.42
N HIS A 194 6.14 -1.00 -4.99
CA HIS A 194 5.92 -2.34 -5.50
C HIS A 194 5.11 -2.30 -6.80
N PRO A 195 5.73 -2.48 -7.98
CA PRO A 195 5.00 -2.52 -9.24
C PRO A 195 3.84 -3.52 -9.21
N ARG A 196 2.70 -3.11 -9.77
CA ARG A 196 1.45 -3.89 -9.86
C ARG A 196 0.93 -4.32 -8.50
N ASN A 197 1.07 -3.47 -7.47
CA ASN A 197 0.62 -3.77 -6.09
C ASN A 197 -0.91 -3.93 -6.00
N TYR A 198 -1.39 -5.15 -6.23
CA TYR A 198 -2.81 -5.47 -6.20
C TYR A 198 -3.49 -5.07 -4.88
N TYR A 199 -2.81 -5.21 -3.75
CA TYR A 199 -3.41 -4.89 -2.45
C TYR A 199 -3.60 -3.39 -2.22
N ALA A 200 -2.65 -2.55 -2.66
CA ALA A 200 -2.80 -1.10 -2.60
C ALA A 200 -4.01 -0.65 -3.46
N TRP A 201 -4.12 -1.17 -4.68
CA TRP A 201 -5.22 -0.83 -5.59
C TRP A 201 -6.56 -1.46 -5.17
N LEU A 202 -6.55 -2.62 -4.53
CA LEU A 202 -7.74 -3.19 -3.90
C LEU A 202 -8.23 -2.29 -2.77
N HIS A 203 -7.31 -1.73 -1.98
CA HIS A 203 -7.63 -0.78 -0.94
C HIS A 203 -8.17 0.55 -1.49
N ALA A 204 -7.67 0.99 -2.64
CA ALA A 204 -8.24 2.14 -3.36
C ALA A 204 -9.72 1.91 -3.74
N ARG A 205 -10.07 0.69 -4.19
CA ARG A 205 -11.47 0.33 -4.48
C ARG A 205 -12.34 0.40 -3.24
N TYR A 206 -11.85 -0.13 -2.11
CA TYR A 206 -12.52 -0.02 -0.82
C TYR A 206 -12.74 1.44 -0.43
N LEU A 207 -11.72 2.28 -0.57
CA LEU A 207 -11.79 3.71 -0.25
C LEU A 207 -12.85 4.45 -1.09
N THR A 208 -12.92 4.17 -2.40
CA THR A 208 -13.95 4.72 -3.29
C THR A 208 -15.35 4.32 -2.85
N GLN A 209 -15.56 3.05 -2.48
CA GLN A 209 -16.85 2.56 -1.98
C GLN A 209 -17.21 3.20 -0.63
N ALA A 210 -16.24 3.31 0.28
CA ALA A 210 -16.43 3.97 1.57
C ALA A 210 -16.91 5.42 1.40
N VAL A 211 -16.31 6.20 0.50
CA VAL A 211 -16.76 7.58 0.20
C VAL A 211 -18.21 7.60 -0.32
N ALA A 212 -18.58 6.62 -1.15
CA ALA A 212 -19.95 6.52 -1.65
C ALA A 212 -20.98 6.23 -0.53
N GLU A 213 -20.59 5.44 0.47
CA GLU A 213 -21.46 4.97 1.54
C GLU A 213 -21.54 5.94 2.74
N THR A 214 -20.44 6.63 3.07
CA THR A 214 -20.35 7.39 4.34
C THR A 214 -20.38 8.90 4.20
N THR A 215 -20.31 9.45 2.99
CA THR A 215 -20.34 10.91 2.78
C THR A 215 -21.78 11.38 2.53
N PRO A 216 -22.43 12.09 3.47
CA PRO A 216 -23.85 12.41 3.38
C PRO A 216 -24.17 13.50 2.34
N PHE A 217 -23.22 14.39 2.07
CA PHE A 217 -23.41 15.50 1.14
C PHE A 217 -22.88 15.15 -0.25
N GLN A 218 -23.77 15.20 -1.24
CA GLN A 218 -23.46 14.82 -2.63
C GLN A 218 -22.30 15.64 -3.22
N GLU A 219 -22.23 16.95 -2.96
CA GLU A 219 -21.14 17.81 -3.44
C GLU A 219 -19.78 17.39 -2.86
N GLN A 220 -19.73 17.12 -1.56
CA GLN A 220 -18.51 16.66 -0.88
C GLN A 220 -18.09 15.28 -1.40
N GLN A 221 -19.04 14.38 -1.60
CA GLN A 221 -18.79 13.06 -2.17
C GLN A 221 -18.19 13.19 -3.57
N GLN A 222 -18.77 14.01 -4.44
CA GLN A 222 -18.26 14.25 -5.78
C GLN A 222 -16.85 14.84 -5.76
N GLN A 223 -16.58 15.80 -4.85
CA GLN A 223 -15.25 16.39 -4.69
C GLN A 223 -14.21 15.34 -4.26
N GLN A 224 -14.55 14.46 -3.31
CA GLN A 224 -13.67 13.39 -2.83
C GLN A 224 -13.40 12.35 -3.92
N LEU A 225 -14.43 11.94 -4.66
CA LEU A 225 -14.30 10.99 -5.78
C LEU A 225 -13.44 11.57 -6.91
N ALA A 226 -13.65 12.85 -7.26
CA ALA A 226 -12.83 13.55 -8.24
C ALA A 226 -11.35 13.61 -7.80
N GLY A 227 -11.08 13.88 -6.52
CA GLY A 227 -9.72 13.90 -5.97
C GLY A 227 -9.03 12.53 -6.01
N ILE A 228 -9.75 11.43 -5.74
CA ILE A 228 -9.23 10.06 -5.92
C ILE A 228 -8.91 9.82 -7.40
N LEU A 229 -9.85 10.12 -8.30
CA LEU A 229 -9.69 9.89 -9.73
C LEU A 229 -8.51 10.66 -10.30
N GLU A 230 -8.38 11.96 -9.99
CA GLU A 230 -7.28 12.79 -10.47
C GLU A 230 -5.93 12.22 -10.06
N ALA A 231 -5.79 11.82 -8.79
CA ALA A 231 -4.57 11.21 -8.27
C ALA A 231 -4.25 9.88 -8.96
N ALA A 232 -5.25 9.01 -9.12
CA ALA A 232 -5.10 7.70 -9.76
C ALA A 232 -4.76 7.83 -11.25
N GLN A 233 -5.46 8.69 -11.98
CA GLN A 233 -5.25 8.92 -13.40
C GLN A 233 -3.85 9.48 -13.64
N LYS A 234 -3.45 10.51 -12.89
CA LYS A 234 -2.11 11.08 -13.00
C LYS A 234 -1.04 10.02 -12.77
N TRP A 235 -1.20 9.17 -11.76
CA TRP A 235 -0.24 8.11 -11.47
C TRP A 235 -0.21 7.03 -12.56
N ALA A 236 -1.36 6.54 -13.04
CA ALA A 236 -1.43 5.50 -14.06
C ALA A 236 -0.83 5.97 -15.40
N LEU A 237 -0.99 7.24 -15.76
CA LEU A 237 -0.35 7.83 -16.93
C LEU A 237 1.18 7.94 -16.79
N ALA A 238 1.70 8.05 -15.56
CA ALA A 238 3.14 7.99 -15.33
C ALA A 238 3.68 6.54 -15.31
N HIS A 239 2.81 5.54 -15.07
CA HIS A 239 3.13 4.13 -14.91
C HIS A 239 2.37 3.27 -15.91
N HIS A 240 2.60 3.53 -17.20
CA HIS A 240 1.78 2.96 -18.27
C HIS A 240 1.77 1.41 -18.29
N ASP A 241 2.75 0.73 -17.69
CA ASP A 241 2.86 -0.73 -17.63
C ASP A 241 2.30 -1.36 -16.33
N ASP A 242 1.73 -0.55 -15.44
CA ASP A 242 1.10 -1.02 -14.20
C ASP A 242 -0.38 -1.39 -14.41
N VAL A 243 -0.61 -2.69 -14.64
CA VAL A 243 -1.97 -3.23 -14.83
C VAL A 243 -2.92 -2.98 -13.65
N SER A 244 -2.41 -2.87 -12.42
CA SER A 244 -3.26 -2.70 -11.24
C SER A 244 -3.83 -1.29 -11.15
N GLY A 245 -3.02 -0.27 -11.49
CA GLY A 245 -3.48 1.12 -11.60
C GLY A 245 -4.52 1.31 -12.72
N TRP A 246 -4.26 0.76 -13.90
CA TRP A 246 -5.24 0.76 -14.99
C TRP A 246 -6.52 0.00 -14.65
N ALA A 247 -6.42 -1.12 -13.94
CA ALA A 247 -7.56 -1.88 -13.46
C ALA A 247 -8.37 -1.16 -12.37
N PHE A 248 -7.76 -0.25 -11.61
CA PHE A 248 -8.49 0.65 -10.73
C PHE A 248 -9.28 1.69 -11.54
N LEU A 249 -8.68 2.30 -12.56
CA LEU A 249 -9.39 3.25 -13.42
C LEU A 249 -10.61 2.62 -14.11
N MET A 250 -10.51 1.37 -14.61
CA MET A 250 -11.68 0.67 -15.14
C MET A 250 -12.78 0.51 -14.09
N PHE A 251 -12.42 0.03 -12.89
CA PHE A 251 -13.35 -0.13 -11.78
C PHE A 251 -14.07 1.18 -11.41
N PHE A 252 -13.33 2.29 -11.42
CA PHE A 252 -13.85 3.61 -11.09
C PHE A 252 -14.84 4.07 -12.17
N LEU A 253 -14.46 3.99 -13.45
CA LEU A 253 -15.29 4.43 -14.57
C LEU A 253 -16.55 3.58 -14.77
N ASP A 254 -16.51 2.28 -14.44
CA ASP A 254 -17.71 1.43 -14.44
C ASP A 254 -18.79 1.92 -13.45
N ARG A 255 -18.40 2.71 -12.43
CA ARG A 255 -19.31 3.29 -11.42
C ARG A 255 -19.59 4.77 -11.65
N HIS A 256 -18.66 5.47 -12.29
CA HIS A 256 -18.70 6.91 -12.54
C HIS A 256 -18.42 7.19 -14.03
N PRO A 257 -19.32 6.74 -14.93
CA PRO A 257 -19.12 6.85 -16.38
C PRO A 257 -19.02 8.30 -16.87
N GLU A 258 -19.52 9.28 -16.10
CA GLU A 258 -19.43 10.70 -16.38
C GLU A 258 -17.98 11.20 -16.54
N TYR A 259 -16.99 10.51 -15.97
CA TYR A 259 -15.58 10.87 -16.09
C TYR A 259 -14.87 10.18 -17.28
N ALA A 260 -15.51 9.22 -17.95
CA ALA A 260 -14.82 8.35 -18.89
C ALA A 260 -14.26 9.08 -20.10
N GLY A 261 -14.98 10.06 -20.64
CA GLY A 261 -14.53 10.82 -21.82
C GLY A 261 -13.17 11.49 -21.60
N THR A 262 -13.00 12.18 -20.46
CA THR A 262 -11.75 12.85 -20.11
C THR A 262 -10.61 11.86 -19.87
N VAL A 263 -10.88 10.76 -19.15
CA VAL A 263 -9.86 9.77 -18.82
C VAL A 263 -9.38 9.02 -20.05
N VAL A 264 -10.30 8.54 -20.89
CA VAL A 264 -9.99 7.83 -22.14
C VAL A 264 -9.28 8.77 -23.11
N GLY A 265 -9.76 10.00 -23.27
CA GLY A 265 -9.17 10.99 -24.16
C GLY A 265 -7.72 11.35 -23.79
N GLU A 266 -7.40 11.46 -22.50
CA GLU A 266 -6.01 11.67 -22.06
C GLU A 266 -5.17 10.41 -22.26
N ALA A 267 -5.70 9.23 -21.94
CA ALA A 267 -5.00 7.96 -22.10
C ALA A 267 -4.64 7.67 -23.57
N THR A 268 -5.57 7.89 -24.50
CA THR A 268 -5.31 7.73 -25.95
C THR A 268 -4.29 8.74 -26.45
N ARG A 269 -4.41 10.01 -26.05
CA ARG A 269 -3.43 11.05 -26.41
C ARG A 269 -2.02 10.67 -25.96
N ARG A 270 -1.87 10.27 -24.69
CA ARG A 270 -0.58 9.84 -24.12
C ARG A 270 -0.05 8.59 -24.82
N ALA A 271 -0.91 7.60 -25.08
CA ALA A 271 -0.51 6.39 -25.77
C ALA A 271 0.05 6.67 -27.16
N VAL A 272 -0.58 7.58 -27.92
CA VAL A 272 -0.08 8.00 -29.23
C VAL A 272 1.24 8.76 -29.10
N SER A 273 1.30 9.79 -28.25
CA SER A 273 2.50 10.65 -28.10
C SER A 273 3.74 9.87 -27.67
N PHE A 274 3.58 8.91 -26.75
CA PHE A 274 4.68 8.12 -26.20
C PHE A 274 4.79 6.71 -26.79
N HIS A 275 4.01 6.42 -27.85
CA HIS A 275 4.03 5.13 -28.52
C HIS A 275 3.77 3.92 -27.60
N TRP A 276 2.84 4.06 -26.65
CA TRP A 276 2.50 2.99 -25.73
C TRP A 276 1.71 1.89 -26.42
N ARG A 277 2.32 0.71 -26.52
CA ARG A 277 1.73 -0.50 -27.12
C ARG A 277 1.66 -1.67 -26.14
N ASN A 278 1.82 -1.39 -24.85
CA ASN A 278 1.85 -2.39 -23.80
C ASN A 278 0.44 -2.89 -23.45
N GLU A 279 0.36 -4.09 -22.88
CA GLU A 279 -0.92 -4.75 -22.57
C GLU A 279 -1.75 -4.01 -21.52
N ALA A 280 -1.13 -3.36 -20.52
CA ALA A 280 -1.88 -2.73 -19.44
C ALA A 280 -2.79 -1.57 -19.93
N VAL A 281 -2.24 -0.67 -20.75
CA VAL A 281 -3.01 0.43 -21.36
C VAL A 281 -4.07 -0.11 -22.32
N TRP A 282 -3.70 -1.04 -23.20
CA TRP A 282 -4.61 -1.52 -24.24
C TRP A 282 -5.69 -2.47 -23.73
N TYR A 283 -5.43 -3.18 -22.64
CA TYR A 283 -6.45 -3.88 -21.87
C TYR A 283 -7.47 -2.89 -21.32
N PHE A 284 -7.03 -1.78 -20.73
CA PHE A 284 -7.92 -0.71 -20.26
C PHE A 284 -8.76 -0.14 -21.41
N LEU A 285 -8.12 0.33 -22.49
CA LEU A 285 -8.83 0.99 -23.60
C LEU A 285 -9.86 0.08 -24.26
N ARG A 286 -9.50 -1.17 -24.59
CA ARG A 286 -10.41 -2.11 -25.26
C ARG A 286 -11.60 -2.51 -24.38
N ASN A 287 -11.39 -2.63 -23.07
CA ASN A 287 -12.48 -2.97 -22.15
C ASN A 287 -13.43 -1.79 -21.93
N ILE A 288 -12.91 -0.55 -21.87
CA ILE A 288 -13.74 0.64 -21.69
C ILE A 288 -14.65 0.87 -22.90
N VAL A 289 -14.11 0.80 -24.12
CA VAL A 289 -14.92 1.03 -25.33
C VAL A 289 -15.95 -0.07 -25.61
N ALA A 290 -15.70 -1.27 -25.09
CA ALA A 290 -16.66 -2.38 -25.07
C ALA A 290 -17.80 -2.16 -24.06
N ARG A 291 -17.76 -1.14 -23.20
CA ARG A 291 -18.86 -0.88 -22.26
C ARG A 291 -20.06 -0.23 -22.98
N PRO A 292 -21.30 -0.57 -22.61
CA PRO A 292 -22.50 0.04 -23.20
C PRO A 292 -22.57 1.55 -22.99
N TRP A 293 -22.17 2.02 -21.80
CA TRP A 293 -22.17 3.43 -21.43
C TRP A 293 -21.09 4.27 -22.13
N CYS A 294 -20.15 3.64 -22.84
CA CYS A 294 -19.08 4.37 -23.52
C CYS A 294 -19.63 5.13 -24.74
N GLY A 295 -19.37 6.44 -24.80
CA GLY A 295 -19.83 7.29 -25.90
C GLY A 295 -19.11 7.00 -27.22
N ARG A 296 -19.76 7.33 -28.35
CA ARG A 296 -19.21 7.13 -29.71
C ARG A 296 -17.84 7.78 -29.88
N ASP A 297 -17.69 9.02 -29.45
CA ASP A 297 -16.44 9.79 -29.60
C ASP A 297 -15.24 9.11 -28.93
N ALA A 298 -15.45 8.49 -27.76
CA ALA A 298 -14.41 7.75 -27.06
C ALA A 298 -14.03 6.47 -27.84
N ARG A 299 -15.01 5.76 -28.41
CA ARG A 299 -14.76 4.56 -29.24
C ARG A 299 -13.96 4.92 -30.48
N GLU A 300 -14.39 5.96 -31.21
CA GLU A 300 -13.70 6.46 -32.41
C GLU A 300 -12.28 6.94 -32.08
N GLY A 301 -12.10 7.64 -30.95
CA GLY A 301 -10.79 8.10 -30.50
C GLY A 301 -9.81 6.98 -30.17
N VAL A 302 -10.28 5.90 -29.52
CA VAL A 302 -9.46 4.71 -29.24
C VAL A 302 -9.07 3.99 -30.54
N GLU A 303 -10.00 3.85 -31.48
CA GLU A 303 -9.72 3.21 -32.76
C GLU A 303 -8.73 4.03 -33.61
N ALA A 304 -8.90 5.35 -33.65
CA ALA A 304 -7.97 6.24 -34.32
C ALA A 304 -6.56 6.14 -33.72
N ALA A 305 -6.45 6.11 -32.38
CA ALA A 305 -5.17 5.92 -31.69
C ALA A 305 -4.52 4.56 -32.02
N ARG A 306 -5.33 3.48 -32.06
CA ARG A 306 -4.87 2.13 -32.39
C ARG A 306 -4.30 2.06 -33.81
N LEU A 307 -5.03 2.61 -34.78
CA LEU A 307 -4.59 2.67 -36.18
C LEU A 307 -3.34 3.52 -36.35
N ALA A 308 -3.23 4.65 -35.64
CA ALA A 308 -2.04 5.49 -35.67
C ALA A 308 -0.80 4.74 -35.17
N LEU A 309 -0.93 3.98 -34.07
CA LEU A 309 0.17 3.22 -33.48
C LEU A 309 0.54 1.97 -34.26
N LEU A 310 -0.40 1.41 -35.04
CA LEU A 310 -0.19 0.26 -35.92
C LEU A 310 0.63 0.64 -37.16
N LYS A 311 0.48 1.86 -37.70
CA LYS A 311 1.22 2.32 -38.90
C LYS A 311 2.74 2.34 -38.74
N GLY A 312 3.24 2.39 -37.50
CA GLY A 312 4.68 2.45 -37.19
C GLY A 312 5.16 1.35 -36.26
N VAL A 313 4.45 0.21 -36.18
CA VAL A 313 4.85 -0.92 -35.35
C VAL A 313 5.67 -1.92 -36.16
N GLU A 314 6.71 -2.49 -35.53
CA GLU A 314 7.48 -3.57 -36.13
C GLU A 314 6.62 -4.84 -36.29
N ALA A 315 6.73 -5.47 -37.46
CA ALA A 315 5.98 -6.68 -37.78
C ALA A 315 6.36 -7.82 -36.82
N ARG A 316 5.34 -8.55 -36.33
CA ARG A 316 5.42 -9.66 -35.36
C ARG A 316 5.93 -9.25 -33.97
N SER A 317 5.97 -7.95 -33.66
CA SER A 317 6.27 -7.49 -32.30
C SER A 317 5.10 -7.73 -31.34
N ASP A 318 5.40 -7.78 -30.04
CA ASP A 318 4.36 -7.85 -29.00
C ASP A 318 3.38 -6.67 -29.10
N GLY A 319 3.88 -5.47 -29.43
CA GLY A 319 3.04 -4.29 -29.61
C GLY A 319 2.03 -4.44 -30.75
N GLU A 320 2.42 -5.06 -31.86
CA GLU A 320 1.48 -5.36 -32.96
C GLU A 320 0.40 -6.34 -32.49
N ARG A 321 0.80 -7.40 -31.79
CA ARG A 321 -0.12 -8.41 -31.25
C ARG A 321 -1.17 -7.77 -30.33
N VAL A 322 -0.73 -6.92 -29.39
CA VAL A 322 -1.62 -6.23 -28.44
C VAL A 322 -2.65 -5.35 -29.17
N LEU A 323 -2.20 -4.56 -30.16
CA LEU A 323 -3.07 -3.67 -30.94
C LEU A 323 -4.07 -4.45 -31.83
N ARG A 324 -3.69 -5.61 -32.35
CA ARG A 324 -4.60 -6.47 -33.12
C ARG A 324 -5.62 -7.17 -32.22
N GLN A 325 -5.18 -7.67 -31.08
CA GLN A 325 -6.06 -8.27 -30.06
C GLN A 325 -7.09 -7.26 -29.54
N ALA A 326 -6.70 -5.99 -29.39
CA ALA A 326 -7.65 -4.94 -29.03
C ALA A 326 -8.80 -4.80 -30.05
N SER A 327 -8.53 -4.85 -31.36
CA SER A 327 -9.58 -4.81 -32.40
C SER A 327 -10.55 -5.98 -32.26
N SER A 328 -10.00 -7.20 -32.21
CA SER A 328 -10.81 -8.42 -32.11
C SER A 328 -11.71 -8.43 -30.88
N TRP A 329 -11.20 -7.93 -29.75
CA TRP A 329 -11.98 -7.80 -28.52
C TRP A 329 -13.13 -6.80 -28.68
N ILE A 330 -12.87 -5.64 -29.27
CA ILE A 330 -13.89 -4.61 -29.48
C ILE A 330 -14.98 -5.15 -30.39
N GLU A 331 -14.62 -5.83 -31.48
CA GLU A 331 -15.57 -6.45 -32.40
C GLU A 331 -16.46 -7.51 -31.72
N GLU A 332 -15.90 -8.30 -30.79
CA GLU A 332 -16.63 -9.35 -30.08
C GLU A 332 -17.56 -8.79 -28.97
N TYR A 333 -17.16 -7.72 -28.28
CA TYR A 333 -17.82 -7.27 -27.05
C TYR A 333 -18.51 -5.89 -27.13
N SER A 334 -18.47 -5.18 -28.27
CA SER A 334 -19.11 -3.86 -28.43
C SER A 334 -20.59 -3.87 -28.86
N THR A 335 -21.28 -5.02 -28.77
CA THR A 335 -22.71 -5.16 -29.09
C THR A 335 -23.65 -4.60 -28.03
#